data_AF-A0A0C9VS79-F1
#
_entry.id   AF-A0A0C9VS79-F1
#
_cell.length_a   1.000
_cell.length_b   1.000
_cell.length_c   1.000
_cell.angle_alpha   90.00
_cell.angle_beta   90.00
_cell.angle_gamma   90.00
#
_symmetry.space_group_name_H-M   'P 1'
#
loop_
_entity.id
_entity.type
_entity.pdbx_description
1 polymer ?
#
loop_
_entity_poly.entity_id
_entity_poly.type
_entity_poly.pdbx_seq_one_letter_code
_entity_poly.pdbx_strand_id
1 'polypeptide(L)'
;MRAPKLYAPAAFLLPIVLLSVLICPVNATGRGFNFTSPPTQCKNATLQFAGDKPVSFTDLIIIPTGTLHPETRRITWIAINSTGSGYTFPITYPGNSSFVISTIDTAGFSNTTLKITVEPSDDASCLNPTQTVPDFTFSVDPPAPTQACPFNIEYRNGSKAAKPPVTFVGLVPGGQSLQITQLDGNTTTLTWTPKLAPGSQVVIAAQDSVNDIGGSTDLLTVAGSANFTCSGTATTSSTASLPTKTGIIAPGGGGGGGEGGGEGGGEGGEEGGSGEGEGEGSGSSTSGSKGNGGTTGASNTSAAAILQT
;
A
#
# COMPACT_ATOMS: atom_id res chain seq x y z
N MET A 1 47.29 10.00 70.90
CA MET A 1 47.63 10.15 69.46
C MET A 1 48.07 8.79 68.93
N ARG A 2 47.21 8.11 68.16
CA ARG A 2 47.51 6.85 67.46
C ARG A 2 47.08 7.06 66.01
N ALA A 3 48.00 6.86 65.08
CA ALA A 3 47.77 7.02 63.64
C ALA A 3 46.96 5.84 63.07
N PRO A 4 46.08 6.05 62.07
CA PRO A 4 45.36 4.98 61.39
C PRO A 4 46.23 4.33 60.30
N LYS A 5 46.16 3.00 60.20
CA LYS A 5 46.75 2.19 59.11
C LYS A 5 45.83 2.21 57.90
N LEU A 6 46.35 2.66 56.76
CA LEU A 6 45.71 2.49 55.44
C LEU A 6 45.83 1.04 54.97
N TYR A 7 44.71 0.42 54.60
CA TYR A 7 44.65 -0.86 53.91
C TYR A 7 44.50 -0.62 52.40
N ALA A 8 45.33 -1.29 51.60
CA ALA A 8 45.26 -1.28 50.14
C ALA A 8 44.24 -2.33 49.63
N PRO A 9 43.45 -2.05 48.58
CA PRO A 9 42.54 -3.02 48.00
C PRO A 9 43.26 -3.97 47.03
N ALA A 10 43.01 -5.27 47.18
CA ALA A 10 43.47 -6.32 46.27
C ALA A 10 42.65 -6.28 44.96
N ALA A 11 43.34 -6.11 43.83
CA ALA A 11 42.75 -6.16 42.51
C ALA A 11 42.44 -7.62 42.11
N PHE A 12 41.15 -7.94 41.99
CA PHE A 12 40.67 -9.23 41.50
C PHE A 12 40.53 -9.14 39.96
N LEU A 13 41.46 -9.77 39.24
CA LEU A 13 41.39 -9.93 37.77
C LEU A 13 40.41 -11.06 37.44
N LEU A 14 39.22 -10.70 36.94
CA LEU A 14 38.24 -11.64 36.41
C LEU A 14 38.62 -12.05 34.97
N PRO A 15 38.62 -13.36 34.63
CA PRO A 15 38.85 -13.81 33.27
C PRO A 15 37.65 -13.45 32.39
N ILE A 16 37.87 -12.57 31.40
CA ILE A 16 36.91 -12.25 30.35
C ILE A 16 36.81 -13.47 29.43
N VAL A 17 35.79 -14.30 29.64
CA VAL A 17 35.40 -15.36 28.71
C VAL A 17 34.79 -14.68 27.50
N LEU A 18 35.56 -14.55 26.41
CA LEU A 18 35.07 -14.14 25.10
C LEU A 18 34.06 -15.20 24.60
N LEU A 19 32.78 -14.99 24.88
CA LEU A 19 31.70 -15.73 24.26
C LEU A 19 31.61 -15.27 22.80
N SER A 20 32.24 -16.00 21.89
CA SER A 20 32.12 -15.81 20.44
C SER A 20 30.65 -15.97 20.05
N VAL A 21 29.93 -14.85 19.98
CA VAL A 21 28.57 -14.77 19.46
C VAL A 21 28.64 -15.20 18.00
N LEU A 22 28.21 -16.43 17.73
CA LEU A 22 28.01 -16.96 16.40
C LEU A 22 26.87 -16.14 15.78
N ILE A 23 27.22 -15.08 15.05
CA ILE A 23 26.29 -14.29 14.25
C ILE A 23 25.85 -15.21 13.10
N CYS A 24 24.83 -16.02 13.34
CA CYS A 24 24.15 -16.73 12.27
C CYS A 24 23.49 -15.65 11.40
N PRO A 25 23.88 -15.48 10.12
CA PRO A 25 23.14 -14.61 9.23
C PRO A 25 21.74 -15.19 9.09
N VAL A 26 20.78 -14.61 9.81
CA VAL A 26 19.37 -14.83 9.53
C VAL A 26 19.15 -14.21 8.16
N ASN A 27 19.22 -15.04 7.11
CA ASN A 27 18.66 -14.69 5.81
C ASN A 27 17.16 -14.55 6.06
N ALA A 28 16.74 -13.33 6.42
CA ALA A 28 15.33 -12.98 6.46
C ALA A 28 14.81 -13.21 5.04
N THR A 29 14.09 -14.32 4.87
CA THR A 29 13.39 -14.62 3.62
C THR A 29 12.29 -13.59 3.49
N GLY A 30 12.62 -12.46 2.87
CA GLY A 30 11.72 -11.34 2.70
C GLY A 30 10.58 -11.74 1.80
N ARG A 31 9.38 -11.94 2.38
CA ARG A 31 8.12 -12.06 1.64
C ARG A 31 7.73 -10.67 1.16
N GLY A 32 8.16 -10.34 -0.05
CA GLY A 32 7.91 -9.04 -0.65
C GLY A 32 7.59 -9.16 -2.13
N PHE A 33 7.25 -8.02 -2.71
CA PHE A 33 7.00 -7.92 -4.13
C PHE A 33 7.33 -6.51 -4.60
N ASN A 34 7.64 -6.38 -5.89
CA ASN A 34 7.86 -5.10 -6.54
C ASN A 34 7.18 -5.11 -7.91
N PHE A 35 6.98 -3.94 -8.51
CA PHE A 35 6.59 -3.89 -9.92
C PHE A 35 7.81 -4.01 -10.82
N THR A 36 7.69 -4.70 -11.95
CA THR A 36 8.74 -4.75 -12.98
C THR A 36 8.84 -3.45 -13.78
N SER A 37 7.78 -2.66 -13.79
CA SER A 37 7.69 -1.34 -14.44
C SER A 37 6.66 -0.45 -13.73
N PRO A 38 6.74 0.88 -13.85
CA PRO A 38 5.74 1.78 -13.28
C PRO A 38 4.32 1.44 -13.76
N PRO A 39 3.36 1.21 -12.85
CA PRO A 39 1.96 0.96 -13.22
C PRO A 39 1.38 2.13 -14.03
N THR A 40 0.96 1.88 -15.26
CA THR A 40 0.48 2.89 -16.20
C THR A 40 -1.00 2.68 -16.51
N GLN A 41 -1.79 3.76 -16.58
CA GLN A 41 -3.22 3.73 -16.89
C GLN A 41 -3.50 2.86 -18.11
N CYS A 42 -4.44 1.92 -17.97
CA CYS A 42 -4.88 1.00 -19.02
C CYS A 42 -3.79 0.12 -19.64
N LYS A 43 -2.68 -0.08 -18.93
CA LYS A 43 -1.66 -1.07 -19.27
C LYS A 43 -1.61 -2.18 -18.23
N ASN A 44 -1.02 -3.30 -18.64
CA ASN A 44 -0.71 -4.39 -17.72
C ASN A 44 0.46 -3.99 -16.81
N ALA A 45 0.31 -4.25 -15.53
CA ALA A 45 1.38 -4.15 -14.56
C ALA A 45 1.72 -5.56 -14.05
N THR A 46 3.01 -5.83 -13.91
CA THR A 46 3.51 -7.13 -13.44
C THR A 46 4.17 -6.96 -12.08
N LEU A 47 3.65 -7.68 -11.09
CA LEU A 47 4.29 -7.90 -9.81
C LEU A 47 5.33 -8.99 -9.95
N GLN A 48 6.53 -8.71 -9.47
CA GLN A 48 7.60 -9.66 -9.26
C GLN A 48 7.67 -9.97 -7.77
N PHE A 49 7.43 -11.22 -7.41
CA PHE A 49 7.52 -11.73 -6.05
C PHE A 49 8.98 -12.00 -5.68
N ALA A 50 9.33 -11.68 -4.43
CA ALA A 50 10.63 -11.92 -3.84
C ALA A 50 10.64 -13.22 -3.02
N GLY A 51 11.77 -13.94 -3.06
CA GLY A 51 11.99 -15.17 -2.31
C GLY A 51 12.40 -16.36 -3.19
N ASP A 52 13.30 -17.20 -2.68
CA ASP A 52 13.88 -18.34 -3.42
C ASP A 52 12.97 -19.58 -3.45
N LYS A 53 11.85 -19.53 -2.73
CA LYS A 53 10.83 -20.58 -2.71
C LYS A 53 9.58 -20.06 -3.42
N PRO A 54 8.81 -20.90 -4.12
CA PRO A 54 7.53 -20.50 -4.69
C PRO A 54 6.60 -20.08 -3.54
N VAL A 55 6.60 -18.80 -3.21
CA VAL A 55 5.69 -18.22 -2.25
C VAL A 55 4.34 -18.23 -2.95
N SER A 56 3.43 -19.07 -2.47
CA SER A 56 2.10 -19.19 -3.07
C SER A 56 1.25 -18.06 -2.52
N PHE A 57 1.32 -16.90 -3.16
CA PHE A 57 0.39 -15.83 -2.86
C PHE A 57 -1.01 -16.23 -3.33
N THR A 58 -1.98 -16.10 -2.45
CA THR A 58 -3.37 -16.45 -2.69
C THR A 58 -4.14 -15.25 -3.19
N ASP A 59 -3.89 -14.07 -2.61
CA ASP A 59 -4.68 -12.88 -2.87
C ASP A 59 -3.83 -11.61 -3.05
N LEU A 60 -4.39 -10.68 -3.81
CA LEU A 60 -3.88 -9.33 -4.02
C LEU A 60 -4.97 -8.32 -3.66
N ILE A 61 -4.62 -7.36 -2.80
CA ILE A 61 -5.55 -6.30 -2.36
C ILE A 61 -5.04 -4.97 -2.86
N ILE A 62 -5.91 -4.21 -3.51
CA ILE A 62 -5.64 -2.88 -4.03
C ILE A 62 -6.70 -1.93 -3.47
N ILE A 63 -6.25 -0.89 -2.75
CA ILE A 63 -7.13 0.12 -2.13
C ILE A 63 -6.80 1.49 -2.74
N PRO A 64 -7.74 2.14 -3.46
CA PRO A 64 -7.56 3.51 -3.92
C PRO A 64 -7.29 4.47 -2.75
N THR A 65 -6.44 5.48 -2.94
CA THR A 65 -6.17 6.52 -1.93
C THR A 65 -6.24 7.92 -2.55
N GLY A 66 -6.42 8.94 -1.70
CA GLY A 66 -6.68 10.30 -2.15
C GLY A 66 -8.05 10.47 -2.82
N THR A 67 -8.37 11.69 -3.20
CA THR A 67 -9.70 12.06 -3.70
C THR A 67 -9.78 12.04 -5.22
N LEU A 68 -10.89 11.53 -5.74
CA LEU A 68 -11.28 11.60 -7.14
C LEU A 68 -12.76 12.01 -7.21
N HIS A 69 -13.11 12.95 -8.08
CA HIS A 69 -14.48 13.47 -8.21
C HIS A 69 -14.95 13.42 -9.67
N PRO A 70 -15.91 12.56 -10.02
CA PRO A 70 -16.51 11.51 -9.18
C PRO A 70 -15.52 10.37 -8.87
N GLU A 71 -15.72 9.67 -7.74
CA GLU A 71 -14.92 8.48 -7.43
C GLU A 71 -15.33 7.34 -8.36
N THR A 72 -14.43 6.91 -9.24
CA THR A 72 -14.67 5.82 -10.20
C THR A 72 -13.84 4.58 -9.91
N ARG A 73 -12.87 4.67 -8.98
CA ARG A 73 -12.00 3.55 -8.60
C ARG A 73 -12.74 2.65 -7.61
N ARG A 74 -12.36 1.37 -7.57
CA ARG A 74 -12.93 0.37 -6.67
C ARG A 74 -11.82 -0.38 -5.94
N ILE A 75 -12.06 -0.73 -4.69
CA ILE A 75 -11.19 -1.66 -3.96
C ILE A 75 -11.25 -3.01 -4.69
N THR A 76 -10.09 -3.57 -4.98
CA THR A 76 -10.00 -4.83 -5.72
C THR A 76 -9.35 -5.89 -4.83
N TRP A 77 -10.04 -7.02 -4.71
CA TRP A 77 -9.53 -8.24 -4.09
C TRP A 77 -9.43 -9.30 -5.19
N ILE A 78 -8.21 -9.70 -5.54
CA ILE A 78 -7.96 -10.60 -6.66
C ILE A 78 -7.35 -11.88 -6.13
N ALA A 79 -8.01 -13.01 -6.37
CA ALA A 79 -7.40 -14.32 -6.17
C ALA A 79 -6.35 -14.53 -7.28
N ILE A 80 -5.08 -14.63 -6.89
CA ILE A 80 -3.96 -14.70 -7.84
C ILE A 80 -3.43 -16.12 -8.03
N ASN A 81 -3.70 -17.04 -7.10
CA ASN A 81 -3.36 -18.48 -7.14
C ASN A 81 -2.02 -18.76 -7.86
N SER A 82 -1.00 -17.93 -7.59
CA SER A 82 0.25 -17.96 -8.34
C SER A 82 1.28 -18.71 -7.54
N THR A 83 1.75 -19.82 -8.09
CA THR A 83 2.94 -20.54 -7.62
C THR A 83 4.21 -20.04 -8.31
N GLY A 84 4.07 -19.04 -9.19
CA GLY A 84 5.14 -18.48 -10.01
C GLY A 84 5.89 -17.33 -9.33
N SER A 85 6.85 -16.76 -10.05
CA SER A 85 7.64 -15.63 -9.58
C SER A 85 6.91 -14.29 -9.68
N GLY A 86 5.68 -14.24 -10.19
CA GLY A 86 4.96 -12.98 -10.36
C GLY A 86 3.48 -13.12 -10.70
N TYR A 87 2.83 -11.97 -10.89
CA TYR A 87 1.42 -11.87 -11.27
C TYR A 87 1.20 -10.61 -12.12
N THR A 88 0.42 -10.74 -13.21
CA THR A 88 0.15 -9.62 -14.14
C THR A 88 -1.34 -9.31 -14.16
N PHE A 89 -1.69 -8.02 -14.05
CA PHE A 89 -3.07 -7.54 -14.09
C PHE A 89 -3.16 -6.16 -14.74
N PRO A 90 -4.32 -5.79 -15.34
CA PRO A 90 -4.51 -4.48 -15.92
C PRO A 90 -4.71 -3.39 -14.86
N ILE A 91 -4.13 -2.21 -15.08
CA ILE A 91 -4.36 -1.03 -14.26
C ILE A 91 -5.60 -0.29 -14.74
N THR A 92 -6.72 -0.49 -14.04
CA THR A 92 -8.02 0.15 -14.32
C THR A 92 -8.22 1.48 -13.58
N TYR A 93 -7.12 2.15 -13.25
CA TYR A 93 -7.09 3.35 -12.42
C TYR A 93 -6.64 4.54 -13.28
N PRO A 94 -7.23 5.73 -13.12
CA PRO A 94 -6.82 6.91 -13.87
C PRO A 94 -5.37 7.32 -13.58
N GLY A 95 -4.71 7.93 -14.55
CA GLY A 95 -3.39 8.54 -14.42
C GLY A 95 -3.38 9.61 -13.34
N ASN A 96 -2.25 9.74 -12.66
CA ASN A 96 -2.06 10.60 -11.48
C ASN A 96 -2.91 10.24 -10.25
N SER A 97 -3.73 9.20 -10.31
CA SER A 97 -4.37 8.65 -9.11
C SER A 97 -3.39 7.76 -8.33
N SER A 98 -3.69 7.52 -7.06
CA SER A 98 -2.87 6.63 -6.22
C SER A 98 -3.68 5.48 -5.63
N PHE A 99 -2.99 4.38 -5.35
CA PHE A 99 -3.52 3.24 -4.60
C PHE A 99 -2.45 2.64 -3.69
N VAL A 100 -2.89 1.91 -2.68
CA VAL A 100 -2.04 1.07 -1.82
C VAL A 100 -2.31 -0.39 -2.16
N ILE A 101 -1.25 -1.18 -2.25
CA ILE A 101 -1.31 -2.58 -2.65
C ILE A 101 -0.53 -3.46 -1.68
N SER A 102 -1.09 -4.63 -1.38
CA SER A 102 -0.41 -5.70 -0.63
C SER A 102 -0.89 -7.07 -1.11
N THR A 103 -0.12 -8.10 -0.77
CA THR A 103 -0.41 -9.50 -1.11
C THR A 103 -0.66 -10.31 0.15
N ILE A 104 -1.44 -11.38 0.02
CA ILE A 104 -1.69 -12.38 1.05
C ILE A 104 -1.19 -13.73 0.54
N ASP A 105 -0.55 -14.49 1.42
CA ASP A 105 -0.19 -15.89 1.20
C ASP A 105 -0.74 -16.77 2.34
N THR A 106 -0.38 -18.06 2.35
CA THR A 106 -0.80 -19.01 3.38
C THR A 106 -0.31 -18.68 4.80
N ALA A 107 0.69 -17.82 4.94
CA ALA A 107 1.18 -17.30 6.22
C ALA A 107 0.52 -15.94 6.59
N GLY A 108 -0.35 -15.39 5.74
CA GLY A 108 -1.06 -14.14 5.94
C GLY A 108 -0.55 -13.01 5.04
N PHE A 109 -0.65 -11.77 5.52
CA PHE A 109 -0.19 -10.61 4.77
C PHE A 109 1.33 -10.64 4.54
N SER A 110 1.76 -10.22 3.35
CA SER A 110 3.16 -10.02 3.05
C SER A 110 3.74 -8.87 3.87
N ASN A 111 5.07 -8.86 3.98
CA ASN A 111 5.77 -7.83 4.74
C ASN A 111 5.96 -6.55 3.90
N THR A 112 5.38 -6.51 2.70
CA THR A 112 5.52 -5.40 1.75
C THR A 112 4.17 -4.82 1.42
N THR A 113 4.09 -3.51 1.54
CA THR A 113 2.92 -2.72 1.15
C THR A 113 3.44 -1.52 0.38
N LEU A 114 2.98 -1.36 -0.86
CA LEU A 114 3.44 -0.27 -1.72
C LEU A 114 2.32 0.77 -1.88
N LYS A 115 2.68 2.05 -1.80
CA LYS A 115 1.84 3.14 -2.32
C LYS A 115 2.32 3.46 -3.72
N ILE A 116 1.42 3.42 -4.68
CA ILE A 116 1.71 3.60 -6.09
C ILE A 116 0.94 4.83 -6.60
N THR A 117 1.59 5.62 -7.43
CA THR A 117 0.93 6.58 -8.31
C THR A 117 0.89 6.01 -9.71
N VAL A 118 -0.28 6.06 -10.34
CA VAL A 118 -0.49 5.55 -11.69
C VAL A 118 0.09 6.53 -12.70
N GLU A 119 0.95 6.06 -13.59
CA GLU A 119 1.46 6.85 -14.70
C GLU A 119 0.34 7.15 -15.70
N PRO A 120 0.25 8.39 -16.21
CA PRO A 120 -0.78 8.77 -17.17
C PRO A 120 -0.60 8.06 -18.52
N SER A 121 -1.70 7.90 -19.23
CA SER A 121 -1.74 7.40 -20.62
C SER A 121 -2.90 8.06 -21.36
N ASP A 122 -2.79 8.16 -22.67
CA ASP A 122 -3.88 8.63 -23.55
C ASP A 122 -4.97 7.56 -23.75
N ASP A 123 -4.73 6.33 -23.29
CA ASP A 123 -5.68 5.23 -23.34
C ASP A 123 -6.56 5.23 -22.08
N ALA A 124 -7.86 5.52 -22.26
CA ALA A 124 -8.86 5.49 -21.19
C ALA A 124 -9.86 4.32 -21.33
N SER A 125 -9.61 3.39 -22.26
CA SER A 125 -10.58 2.33 -22.63
C SER A 125 -10.92 1.35 -21.50
N CYS A 126 -10.03 1.23 -20.51
CA CYS A 126 -10.21 0.36 -19.36
C CYS A 126 -10.88 1.03 -18.14
N LEU A 127 -11.06 2.36 -18.18
CA LEU A 127 -11.56 3.11 -17.03
C LEU A 127 -13.08 2.96 -16.90
N ASN A 128 -13.56 2.84 -15.67
CA ASN A 128 -14.99 2.86 -15.40
C ASN A 128 -15.53 4.30 -15.54
N PRO A 129 -16.47 4.57 -16.46
CA PRO A 129 -17.05 5.90 -16.61
C PRO A 129 -18.09 6.22 -15.52
N THR A 130 -18.51 5.23 -14.73
CA THR A 130 -19.55 5.39 -13.71
C THR A 130 -18.96 5.61 -12.33
N GLN A 131 -19.62 6.47 -11.54
CA GLN A 131 -19.27 6.65 -10.14
C GLN A 131 -19.45 5.34 -9.38
N THR A 132 -18.40 4.91 -8.69
CA THR A 132 -18.41 3.75 -7.83
C THR A 132 -18.96 4.14 -6.47
N VAL A 133 -19.92 3.35 -5.97
CA VAL A 133 -20.46 3.47 -4.62
C VAL A 133 -20.15 2.18 -3.86
N PRO A 134 -19.73 2.24 -2.58
CA PRO A 134 -19.55 1.04 -1.77
C PRO A 134 -20.84 0.21 -1.63
N ASP A 135 -20.69 -1.10 -1.50
CA ASP A 135 -21.79 -2.01 -1.25
C ASP A 135 -22.35 -1.78 0.17
N PHE A 136 -21.47 -1.63 1.14
CA PHE A 136 -21.78 -1.16 2.49
C PHE A 136 -20.76 -0.10 2.92
N THR A 137 -20.89 0.49 4.10
CA THR A 137 -19.98 1.55 4.56
C THR A 137 -19.47 1.26 5.96
N PHE A 138 -18.38 1.88 6.36
CA PHE A 138 -17.97 1.92 7.76
C PHE A 138 -17.48 3.32 8.15
N SER A 139 -17.57 3.61 9.44
CA SER A 139 -17.05 4.81 10.07
C SER A 139 -15.98 4.45 11.09
N VAL A 140 -15.10 5.41 11.35
CA VAL A 140 -14.05 5.29 12.36
C VAL A 140 -14.14 6.43 13.35
N ASP A 141 -13.83 6.15 14.62
CA ASP A 141 -13.80 7.13 15.69
C ASP A 141 -12.69 6.78 16.70
N PRO A 142 -11.72 7.68 16.99
CA PRO A 142 -11.53 9.03 16.40
C PRO A 142 -11.27 9.01 14.89
N PRO A 143 -11.29 10.17 14.19
CA PRO A 143 -11.01 10.25 12.75
C PRO A 143 -9.58 9.80 12.36
N ALA A 144 -8.65 9.76 13.32
CA ALA A 144 -7.30 9.25 13.12
C ALA A 144 -6.82 8.41 14.32
N PRO A 145 -6.14 7.27 14.08
CA PRO A 145 -5.69 6.40 15.15
C PRO A 145 -4.58 7.06 15.97
N THR A 146 -4.58 6.80 17.28
CA THR A 146 -3.45 7.12 18.16
C THR A 146 -2.73 5.84 18.55
N GLN A 147 -1.40 5.85 18.53
CA GLN A 147 -0.57 4.71 18.90
C GLN A 147 -1.05 4.09 20.22
N ALA A 148 -1.29 2.78 20.20
CA ALA A 148 -1.68 1.98 21.36
C ALA A 148 -2.95 2.45 22.10
N CYS A 149 -3.78 3.29 21.47
CA CYS A 149 -5.08 3.70 22.01
C CYS A 149 -6.24 2.99 21.30
N PRO A 150 -7.40 2.82 21.96
CA PRO A 150 -8.63 2.36 21.32
C PRO A 150 -9.01 3.20 20.10
N PHE A 151 -9.37 2.52 19.01
CA PHE A 151 -9.84 3.09 17.75
C PHE A 151 -11.06 2.29 17.31
N ASN A 152 -12.22 2.92 17.33
CA ASN A 152 -13.48 2.26 17.06
C ASN A 152 -13.76 2.26 15.55
N ILE A 153 -14.25 1.13 15.08
CA ILE A 153 -14.66 0.91 13.70
C ILE A 153 -16.07 0.34 13.74
N GLU A 154 -17.01 0.95 13.03
CA GLU A 154 -18.40 0.50 12.95
C GLU A 154 -18.84 0.41 11.50
N TYR A 155 -19.34 -0.74 11.05
CA TYR A 155 -19.95 -0.85 9.72
C TYR A 155 -21.46 -0.66 9.76
N ARG A 156 -22.01 -0.17 8.65
CA ARG A 156 -23.43 0.04 8.41
C ARG A 156 -23.78 -0.44 7.00
N ASN A 157 -25.03 -0.88 6.82
CA ASN A 157 -25.56 -1.20 5.50
C ASN A 157 -25.48 0.04 4.59
N GLY A 158 -25.19 -0.17 3.31
CA GLY A 158 -25.08 0.88 2.30
C GLY A 158 -26.08 0.63 1.17
N SER A 159 -25.58 0.54 -0.06
CA SER A 159 -26.39 0.15 -1.22
C SER A 159 -26.87 -1.31 -1.13
N LYS A 160 -26.17 -2.13 -0.34
CA LYS A 160 -26.50 -3.50 0.05
C LYS A 160 -26.37 -3.65 1.57
N ALA A 161 -27.01 -4.70 2.09
CA ALA A 161 -26.77 -5.14 3.46
C ALA A 161 -25.46 -5.94 3.51
N ALA A 162 -24.58 -5.61 4.47
CA ALA A 162 -23.35 -6.36 4.68
C ALA A 162 -23.66 -7.80 5.11
N LYS A 163 -22.94 -8.78 4.55
CA LYS A 163 -23.12 -10.21 4.84
C LYS A 163 -21.97 -10.71 5.69
N PRO A 164 -22.20 -10.98 6.98
CA PRO A 164 -21.14 -11.48 7.84
C PRO A 164 -20.57 -12.83 7.34
N PRO A 165 -19.32 -13.15 7.71
CA PRO A 165 -18.38 -12.28 8.41
C PRO A 165 -17.91 -11.05 7.62
N VAL A 166 -17.74 -9.90 8.29
CA VAL A 166 -17.12 -8.69 7.75
C VAL A 166 -15.67 -8.61 8.20
N THR A 167 -14.74 -8.61 7.25
CA THR A 167 -13.29 -8.56 7.47
C THR A 167 -12.79 -7.13 7.29
N PHE A 168 -12.01 -6.65 8.27
CA PHE A 168 -11.30 -5.38 8.19
C PHE A 168 -9.80 -5.62 8.03
N VAL A 169 -9.20 -4.89 7.10
CA VAL A 169 -7.75 -4.95 6.82
C VAL A 169 -7.15 -3.56 6.90
N GLY A 170 -5.91 -3.49 7.39
CA GLY A 170 -5.12 -2.28 7.44
C GLY A 170 -3.86 -2.45 6.61
N LEU A 171 -3.67 -1.64 5.55
CA LEU A 171 -2.44 -1.63 4.78
C LEU A 171 -1.57 -0.45 5.21
N VAL A 172 -0.31 -0.72 5.57
CA VAL A 172 0.66 0.28 6.04
C VAL A 172 1.72 0.48 4.96
N PRO A 173 1.64 1.53 4.11
CA PRO A 173 2.63 1.77 3.07
C PRO A 173 4.06 1.82 3.64
N GLY A 174 4.98 1.12 2.97
CA GLY A 174 6.36 1.01 3.44
C GLY A 174 6.56 0.12 4.66
N GLY A 175 5.54 -0.62 5.06
CA GLY A 175 5.56 -1.57 6.16
C GLY A 175 4.70 -2.81 5.90
N GLN A 176 4.38 -3.51 6.99
CA GLN A 176 3.59 -4.74 6.95
C GLN A 176 2.09 -4.43 7.01
N SER A 177 1.32 -5.10 6.15
CA SER A 177 -0.15 -5.08 6.21
C SER A 177 -0.67 -6.02 7.29
N LEU A 178 -1.84 -5.72 7.85
CA LEU A 178 -2.41 -6.46 8.96
C LEU A 178 -3.90 -6.71 8.78
N GLN A 179 -4.34 -7.91 9.15
CA GLN A 179 -5.75 -8.17 9.39
C GLN A 179 -6.11 -7.55 10.73
N ILE A 180 -7.08 -6.64 10.75
CA ILE A 180 -7.52 -5.98 11.98
C ILE A 180 -8.43 -6.93 12.75
N THR A 181 -9.49 -7.42 12.11
CA THR A 181 -10.41 -8.40 12.70
C THR A 181 -11.36 -8.98 11.63
N GLN A 182 -12.18 -9.92 12.07
CA GLN A 182 -13.39 -10.38 11.38
C GLN A 182 -14.58 -10.33 12.35
N LEU A 183 -15.66 -9.65 11.96
CA LEU A 183 -16.91 -9.57 12.74
C LEU A 183 -17.91 -10.59 12.20
N ASP A 184 -18.41 -11.48 13.04
CA ASP A 184 -19.28 -12.61 12.67
C ASP A 184 -20.76 -12.22 12.43
N GLY A 185 -21.11 -10.95 12.65
CA GLY A 185 -22.46 -10.43 12.49
C GLY A 185 -23.24 -10.22 13.79
N ASN A 186 -22.72 -10.70 14.92
CA ASN A 186 -23.33 -10.46 16.23
C ASN A 186 -23.14 -9.01 16.69
N THR A 187 -22.09 -8.34 16.21
CA THR A 187 -21.84 -6.92 16.42
C THR A 187 -21.48 -6.23 15.10
N THR A 188 -21.76 -4.93 15.04
CA THR A 188 -21.33 -4.05 13.94
C THR A 188 -20.11 -3.21 14.29
N THR A 189 -19.71 -3.24 15.57
CA THR A 189 -18.62 -2.42 16.12
C THR A 189 -17.45 -3.29 16.56
N LEU A 190 -16.26 -2.75 16.36
CA LEU A 190 -14.95 -3.27 16.75
C LEU A 190 -14.16 -2.15 17.41
N THR A 191 -13.43 -2.47 18.48
CA THR A 191 -12.37 -1.60 19.00
C THR A 191 -11.01 -2.20 18.65
N TRP A 192 -10.27 -1.53 17.77
CA TRP A 192 -8.90 -1.87 17.41
C TRP A 192 -7.91 -1.03 18.20
N THR A 193 -6.80 -1.62 18.65
CA THR A 193 -5.70 -0.90 19.29
C THR A 193 -4.46 -1.00 18.38
N PRO A 194 -4.13 0.06 17.60
CA PRO A 194 -3.06 0.01 16.62
C PRO A 194 -1.70 -0.08 17.30
N LYS A 195 -0.91 -1.10 16.93
CA LYS A 195 0.49 -1.24 17.34
C LYS A 195 1.46 -0.66 16.31
N LEU A 196 1.10 0.52 15.80
CA LEU A 196 1.83 1.25 14.76
C LEU A 196 2.67 2.37 15.38
N ALA A 197 3.85 2.64 14.83
CA ALA A 197 4.67 3.77 15.27
C ALA A 197 4.01 5.12 14.93
N PRO A 198 4.16 6.17 15.76
CA PRO A 198 3.69 7.51 15.42
C PRO A 198 4.28 7.98 14.09
N GLY A 199 3.47 8.65 13.28
CA GLY A 199 3.83 9.08 11.93
C GLY A 199 3.67 8.00 10.85
N SER A 200 3.45 6.73 11.21
CA SER A 200 3.07 5.71 10.23
C SER A 200 1.73 6.05 9.59
N GLN A 201 1.55 5.69 8.33
CA GLN A 201 0.27 5.82 7.63
C GLN A 201 -0.42 4.46 7.50
N VAL A 202 -1.74 4.42 7.62
CA VAL A 202 -2.53 3.22 7.40
C VAL A 202 -3.78 3.57 6.59
N VAL A 203 -4.12 2.71 5.63
CA VAL A 203 -5.45 2.73 4.99
C VAL A 203 -6.23 1.51 5.49
N ILE A 204 -7.48 1.72 5.88
CA ILE A 204 -8.37 0.66 6.34
C ILE A 204 -9.40 0.39 5.26
N ALA A 205 -9.68 -0.87 4.98
CA ALA A 205 -10.76 -1.30 4.09
C ALA A 205 -11.55 -2.44 4.71
N ALA A 206 -12.78 -2.61 4.22
CA ALA A 206 -13.68 -3.67 4.65
C ALA A 206 -14.22 -4.48 3.46
N GLN A 207 -14.38 -5.78 3.67
CA GLN A 207 -15.01 -6.72 2.75
C GLN A 207 -15.88 -7.70 3.54
N ASP A 208 -16.98 -8.15 2.98
CA ASP A 208 -17.86 -9.14 3.61
C ASP A 208 -17.66 -10.56 3.05
N SER A 209 -18.45 -11.53 3.52
CA SER A 209 -18.26 -12.96 3.17
C SER A 209 -18.61 -13.33 1.73
N VAL A 210 -19.27 -12.43 0.99
CA VAL A 210 -19.62 -12.62 -0.42
C VAL A 210 -18.84 -11.68 -1.34
N ASN A 211 -17.77 -11.06 -0.83
CA ASN A 211 -16.94 -10.09 -1.53
C ASN A 211 -17.64 -8.76 -1.88
N ASP A 212 -18.72 -8.40 -1.19
CA ASP A 212 -19.22 -7.03 -1.22
C ASP A 212 -18.23 -6.12 -0.48
N ILE A 213 -18.04 -4.88 -0.95
CA ILE A 213 -17.00 -3.95 -0.50
C ILE A 213 -17.57 -2.86 0.40
N GLY A 214 -16.96 -2.67 1.57
CA GLY A 214 -17.38 -1.71 2.60
C GLY A 214 -16.84 -0.30 2.47
N GLY A 215 -16.08 -0.03 1.40
CA GLY A 215 -15.31 1.19 1.22
C GLY A 215 -13.94 1.13 1.93
N SER A 216 -13.28 2.28 1.99
CA SER A 216 -11.99 2.47 2.67
C SER A 216 -11.88 3.87 3.25
N THR A 217 -10.97 4.03 4.21
CA THR A 217 -10.53 5.35 4.66
C THR A 217 -9.60 5.98 3.62
N ASP A 218 -9.28 7.27 3.79
CA ASP A 218 -8.04 7.80 3.21
C ASP A 218 -6.83 7.29 4.02
N LEU A 219 -5.61 7.72 3.67
CA LEU A 219 -4.41 7.47 4.47
C LEU A 219 -4.51 8.18 5.82
N LEU A 220 -4.72 7.41 6.87
CA LEU A 220 -4.75 7.89 8.25
C LEU A 220 -3.34 7.91 8.83
N THR A 221 -2.92 9.06 9.35
CA THR A 221 -1.63 9.18 10.05
C THR A 221 -1.80 8.81 11.51
N VAL A 222 -0.98 7.88 12.00
CA VAL A 222 -1.00 7.46 13.40
C VAL A 222 -0.39 8.55 14.28
N ALA A 223 -1.19 9.10 15.18
CA ALA A 223 -0.72 10.09 16.16
C ALA A 223 0.11 9.44 17.28
N GLY A 224 1.03 10.20 17.85
CA GLY A 224 1.70 9.81 19.09
C GLY A 224 0.76 9.92 20.28
N SER A 225 0.88 8.99 21.24
CA SER A 225 0.11 9.10 22.48
C SER A 225 0.91 9.88 23.54
N ALA A 226 0.31 10.94 24.08
CA ALA A 226 0.72 11.55 25.34
C ALA A 226 0.03 10.90 26.56
N ASN A 227 -0.95 10.02 26.32
CA ASN A 227 -1.72 9.36 27.35
C ASN A 227 -1.00 8.09 27.83
N PHE A 228 -0.62 8.07 29.10
CA PHE A 228 0.03 6.94 29.76
C PHE A 228 -0.82 5.67 29.78
N THR A 229 -2.15 5.76 29.64
CA THR A 229 -3.03 4.58 29.53
C THR A 229 -2.92 3.88 28.18
N CYS A 230 -2.39 4.57 27.16
CA CYS A 230 -2.05 4.00 25.86
C CYS A 230 -0.55 3.70 25.77
N SER A 231 -0.01 3.01 26.78
CA SER A 231 1.39 2.59 26.78
C SER A 231 1.52 1.29 26.00
N GLY A 232 1.99 1.36 24.76
CA GLY A 232 2.33 0.18 23.96
C GLY A 232 3.57 0.45 23.12
N THR A 233 4.45 -0.53 23.03
CA THR A 233 5.56 -0.47 22.07
C THR A 233 4.98 -0.67 20.67
N ALA A 234 5.34 0.21 19.73
CA ALA A 234 5.07 -0.05 18.33
C ALA A 234 5.81 -1.32 17.92
N THR A 235 5.09 -2.27 17.33
CA THR A 235 5.68 -3.50 16.79
C THR A 235 5.86 -3.41 15.28
N THR A 236 5.19 -2.44 14.65
CA THR A 236 5.22 -2.23 13.21
C THR A 236 5.55 -0.77 12.94
N SER A 237 6.57 -0.54 12.10
CA SER A 237 6.98 0.78 11.64
C SER A 237 7.00 0.78 10.11
N SER A 238 6.61 1.89 9.49
CA SER A 238 6.90 2.14 8.08
C SER A 238 8.38 2.49 7.95
N THR A 239 9.21 1.51 7.61
CA THR A 239 10.67 1.73 7.42
C THR A 239 11.01 2.21 6.02
N ALA A 240 10.10 2.11 5.06
CA ALA A 240 10.34 2.64 3.74
C ALA A 240 10.13 4.16 3.74
N SER A 241 11.15 4.91 3.32
CA SER A 241 10.89 6.13 2.57
C SER A 241 9.83 5.80 1.52
N LEU A 242 8.68 6.48 1.57
CA LEU A 242 7.61 6.32 0.57
C LEU A 242 8.29 6.26 -0.81
N PRO A 243 8.20 5.16 -1.57
CA PRO A 243 8.86 5.09 -2.86
C PRO A 243 8.32 6.22 -3.73
N THR A 244 9.15 7.24 -3.96
CA THR A 244 8.83 8.35 -4.84
C THR A 244 8.80 7.79 -6.26
N LYS A 245 7.60 7.77 -6.85
CA LYS A 245 7.27 7.44 -8.25
C LYS A 245 7.59 6.02 -8.75
N THR A 246 8.44 5.27 -8.09
CA THR A 246 8.82 3.93 -8.55
C THR A 246 8.98 3.03 -7.33
N GLY A 247 8.04 2.09 -7.13
CA GLY A 247 8.20 0.96 -6.22
C GLY A 247 9.24 -0.06 -6.72
N ILE A 248 10.32 0.43 -7.32
CA ILE A 248 11.46 -0.36 -7.79
C ILE A 248 12.52 -0.21 -6.70
N ILE A 249 12.64 -1.21 -5.83
CA ILE A 249 13.85 -1.35 -5.02
C ILE A 249 14.93 -1.82 -5.99
N ALA A 250 15.90 -0.96 -6.31
CA ALA A 250 17.08 -1.37 -7.06
C ALA A 250 17.74 -2.56 -6.32
N PRO A 251 18.12 -3.65 -7.00
CA PRO A 251 18.83 -4.74 -6.36
C PRO A 251 20.11 -4.18 -5.72
N GLY A 252 20.22 -4.32 -4.40
CA GLY A 252 21.36 -3.82 -3.64
C GLY A 252 22.66 -4.35 -4.23
N GLY A 253 23.47 -3.44 -4.76
CA GLY A 253 24.81 -3.73 -5.23
C GLY A 253 25.64 -4.25 -4.07
N GLY A 254 25.90 -5.56 -4.07
CA GLY A 254 26.94 -6.15 -3.25
C GLY A 254 28.27 -5.52 -3.62
N GLY A 255 28.93 -4.90 -2.64
CA GLY A 255 30.28 -4.36 -2.79
C GLY A 255 31.24 -5.48 -3.14
N GLY A 256 31.58 -5.59 -4.42
CA GLY A 256 32.69 -6.37 -4.93
C GLY A 256 33.79 -5.41 -5.36
N GLY A 257 34.82 -5.25 -4.52
CA GLY A 257 36.06 -4.62 -4.92
C GLY A 257 36.74 -5.47 -6.00
N GLY A 258 36.98 -4.86 -7.15
CA GLY A 258 37.72 -5.46 -8.26
C GLY A 258 38.52 -4.38 -8.95
N GLU A 259 39.78 -4.21 -8.52
CA GLU A 259 40.81 -3.55 -9.32
C GLU A 259 41.08 -4.37 -10.57
N GLY A 260 41.04 -3.72 -11.73
CA GLY A 260 41.39 -4.32 -13.02
C GLY A 260 41.31 -3.27 -14.11
N GLY A 261 42.48 -2.80 -14.55
CA GLY A 261 42.64 -1.67 -15.46
C GLY A 261 42.41 -1.97 -16.95
N GLY A 262 42.85 -1.03 -17.78
CA GLY A 262 43.09 -1.27 -19.20
C GLY A 262 42.47 -0.22 -20.12
N GLU A 263 43.34 0.60 -20.69
CA GLU A 263 43.12 1.55 -21.78
C GLU A 263 42.53 0.91 -23.06
N GLY A 264 41.89 1.73 -23.89
CA GLY A 264 41.63 1.37 -25.29
C GLY A 264 40.61 2.28 -25.95
N GLY A 265 41.09 3.24 -26.74
CA GLY A 265 40.26 4.19 -27.49
C GLY A 265 39.54 3.61 -28.70
N GLY A 266 38.74 4.46 -29.35
CA GLY A 266 38.07 4.16 -30.62
C GLY A 266 37.12 5.28 -31.03
N GLU A 267 37.62 6.16 -31.90
CA GLU A 267 36.88 7.17 -32.67
C GLU A 267 36.01 6.54 -33.79
N GLY A 268 35.09 7.35 -34.32
CA GLY A 268 34.34 7.16 -35.57
C GLY A 268 32.86 6.91 -35.31
N GLY A 269 31.87 7.57 -35.91
CA GLY A 269 31.70 8.47 -37.06
C GLY A 269 30.17 8.45 -37.34
N GLU A 270 29.51 9.58 -37.61
CA GLU A 270 28.92 9.94 -38.93
C GLU A 270 28.09 8.79 -39.56
N GLU A 271 26.82 8.88 -39.96
CA GLU A 271 25.95 9.89 -40.60
C GLU A 271 24.49 9.37 -40.40
N GLY A 272 23.44 10.19 -40.30
CA GLY A 272 22.72 10.74 -41.45
C GLY A 272 21.46 9.92 -41.77
N GLY A 273 20.26 10.52 -41.65
CA GLY A 273 19.01 9.85 -42.00
C GLY A 273 17.74 10.55 -41.56
N SER A 274 17.55 11.79 -42.03
CA SER A 274 16.27 12.51 -42.00
C SER A 274 15.28 11.91 -43.01
N GLY A 275 14.16 11.37 -42.53
CA GLY A 275 13.04 10.96 -43.37
C GLY A 275 11.78 11.73 -42.96
N GLU A 276 11.53 12.84 -43.63
CA GLU A 276 10.27 13.59 -43.57
C GLU A 276 9.24 12.86 -44.43
N GLY A 277 8.11 12.49 -43.82
CA GLY A 277 6.96 11.90 -44.49
C GLY A 277 5.72 12.72 -44.17
N GLU A 278 5.47 13.73 -44.99
CA GLU A 278 4.21 14.47 -45.00
C GLU A 278 3.11 13.59 -45.61
N GLY A 279 2.02 13.43 -44.86
CA GLY A 279 0.83 12.73 -45.31
C GLY A 279 -0.40 13.54 -44.90
N GLU A 280 -0.76 14.50 -45.75
CA GLU A 280 -2.02 15.23 -45.66
C GLU A 280 -3.19 14.31 -46.02
N GLY A 281 -4.16 14.21 -45.11
CA GLY A 281 -5.43 13.51 -45.31
C GLY A 281 -6.57 14.37 -44.78
N SER A 282 -7.24 15.04 -45.70
CA SER A 282 -8.32 16.00 -45.49
C SER A 282 -9.71 15.36 -45.63
N GLY A 283 -10.69 15.92 -44.92
CA GLY A 283 -12.14 15.67 -45.08
C GLY A 283 -12.73 14.79 -43.96
N SER A 284 -13.94 15.00 -43.46
CA SER A 284 -15.02 15.91 -43.83
C SER A 284 -16.04 15.95 -42.67
N SER A 285 -16.56 17.14 -42.48
CA SER A 285 -17.67 17.64 -41.67
C SER A 285 -18.96 16.79 -41.52
N THR A 286 -19.66 17.05 -40.40
CA THR A 286 -21.08 17.50 -40.30
C THR A 286 -22.06 16.62 -39.48
N SER A 287 -22.93 17.35 -38.75
CA SER A 287 -24.21 17.00 -38.11
C SER A 287 -24.08 16.45 -36.67
N GLY A 288 -24.53 17.14 -35.62
CA GLY A 288 -25.59 18.14 -35.50
C GLY A 288 -26.91 17.46 -35.17
N SER A 289 -27.20 17.29 -33.88
CA SER A 289 -28.57 17.07 -33.43
C SER A 289 -28.81 17.77 -32.10
N LYS A 290 -29.65 18.80 -32.18
CA LYS A 290 -30.30 19.48 -31.05
C LYS A 290 -31.49 18.61 -30.63
N GLY A 291 -31.53 18.19 -29.37
CA GLY A 291 -32.71 17.62 -28.71
C GLY A 291 -33.06 18.47 -27.50
N ASN A 292 -34.25 19.05 -27.52
CA ASN A 292 -34.79 20.05 -26.61
C ASN A 292 -35.81 19.42 -25.64
N GLY A 293 -35.96 20.01 -24.45
CA GLY A 293 -37.07 19.79 -23.50
C GLY A 293 -36.72 18.86 -22.33
N GLY A 294 -37.02 19.16 -21.07
CA GLY A 294 -37.82 20.22 -20.48
C GLY A 294 -38.39 19.73 -19.14
N THR A 295 -38.31 20.60 -18.13
CA THR A 295 -39.19 20.73 -16.95
C THR A 295 -39.12 19.76 -15.74
N THR A 296 -38.76 20.40 -14.61
CA THR A 296 -39.38 20.40 -13.27
C THR A 296 -39.21 19.20 -12.32
N GLY A 297 -38.34 19.41 -11.31
CA GLY A 297 -38.80 19.67 -9.94
C GLY A 297 -39.06 18.45 -9.04
N ALA A 298 -38.12 18.17 -8.12
CA ALA A 298 -38.39 18.03 -6.69
C ALA A 298 -37.06 17.84 -5.95
N SER A 299 -36.74 18.80 -5.10
CA SER A 299 -35.70 18.73 -4.10
C SER A 299 -35.98 17.60 -3.11
N ASN A 300 -35.06 16.67 -2.98
CA ASN A 300 -34.79 15.95 -1.73
C ASN A 300 -33.28 15.72 -1.65
N THR A 301 -32.61 16.73 -1.11
CA THR A 301 -31.21 16.67 -0.65
C THR A 301 -31.12 15.69 0.52
N SER A 302 -30.75 14.45 0.22
CA SER A 302 -30.19 13.51 1.19
C SER A 302 -28.69 13.46 0.96
N ALA A 303 -27.95 14.36 1.60
CA ALA A 303 -26.50 14.36 1.61
C ALA A 303 -26.02 13.10 2.36
N ALA A 304 -25.45 12.13 1.64
CA ALA A 304 -24.64 11.09 2.24
C ALA A 304 -23.32 11.72 2.67
N ALA A 305 -23.11 11.80 3.98
CA ALA A 305 -21.94 12.40 4.58
C ALA A 305 -20.67 11.63 4.19
N ILE A 306 -19.91 12.22 3.27
CA ILE A 306 -18.47 12.39 3.42
C ILE A 306 -18.32 13.63 4.32
N LEU A 307 -17.92 13.47 5.58
CA LEU A 307 -17.41 14.52 6.47
C LEU A 307 -16.73 13.78 7.63
N GLN A 308 -15.41 13.81 7.81
CA GLN A 308 -14.65 14.92 8.41
C GLN A 308 -15.39 15.62 9.55
N THR A 309 -15.36 15.00 10.73
CA THR A 309 -14.97 15.62 12.01
C THR A 309 -14.26 14.58 12.85
#